data_AF-A0A2I1XDX8-F1
#
_entry.id   AF-A0A2I1XDX8-F1
#
_cell.length_a   1.000
_cell.length_b   1.000
_cell.length_c   1.000
_cell.angle_alpha   90.00
_cell.angle_beta   90.00
_cell.angle_gamma   90.00
#
_symmetry.space_group_name_H-M   'P 1'
#
loop_
_entity.id
_entity.type
_entity.pdbx_description
1 polymer ?
#
loop_
_entity_poly.entity_id
_entity_poly.type
_entity_poly.pdbx_seq_one_letter_code
_entity_poly.pdbx_strand_id
1 'polypeptide(L)'
;MSLLKKLPKPMLPDEARREIQARESYHVLKIISEFVEAGEELRAIQPAVSIYGSARTPENHPDYEFTLRLARKLSDAGFSVISGGGPGIMEAANKGAFAGASPAVGLNIVLPHEQKANPYQDLSIKFQHFFPRKVMFVKHAVAYVVMPGGFGTLDELFESLTLVQTGKTPDRPIILVGKDFWSGLLDWIRKELLGRGLISEADMDLIRLIDGEDEIIEEIFAHYENRLEDFSEGVNAWSLGL
;
A
#
# COMPACT_ATOMS: atom_id res chain seq x y z
N MET A 1 20.85 19.56 -36.96
CA MET A 1 20.58 18.12 -37.24
C MET A 1 19.19 17.74 -36.74
N SER A 2 18.29 17.29 -37.62
CA SER A 2 16.87 17.01 -37.31
C SER A 2 16.70 15.76 -36.42
N LEU A 3 15.68 15.76 -35.55
CA LEU A 3 15.33 14.65 -34.64
C LEU A 3 15.03 13.34 -35.38
N LEU A 4 14.55 13.41 -36.62
CA LEU A 4 14.33 12.24 -37.50
C LEU A 4 15.62 11.71 -38.15
N LYS A 5 16.71 12.49 -38.11
CA LYS A 5 18.09 12.00 -38.29
C LYS A 5 18.73 11.57 -36.96
N LYS A 6 18.08 11.85 -35.81
CA LYS A 6 18.52 11.48 -34.45
C LYS A 6 17.72 10.30 -33.86
N LEU A 7 16.60 9.90 -34.46
CA LEU A 7 15.75 8.79 -34.05
C LEU A 7 15.41 7.94 -35.29
N PRO A 8 15.70 6.62 -35.28
CA PRO A 8 15.48 5.76 -36.43
C PRO A 8 14.00 5.41 -36.64
N LYS A 9 13.71 4.79 -37.79
CA LYS A 9 12.37 4.32 -38.17
C LYS A 9 11.78 3.43 -37.06
N PRO A 10 10.56 3.73 -36.56
CA PRO A 10 10.06 3.20 -35.28
C PRO A 10 9.50 1.77 -35.34
N MET A 11 9.53 1.13 -36.51
CA MET A 11 8.88 -0.16 -36.72
C MET A 11 9.91 -1.22 -37.10
N LEU A 12 9.97 -2.26 -36.27
CA LEU A 12 10.86 -3.39 -36.47
C LEU A 12 10.39 -4.28 -37.65
N PRO A 13 11.31 -5.00 -38.31
CA PRO A 13 10.95 -6.03 -39.29
C PRO A 13 10.04 -7.11 -38.69
N ASP A 14 9.22 -7.76 -39.53
CA ASP A 14 8.16 -8.67 -39.06
C ASP A 14 8.67 -9.88 -38.25
N GLU A 15 9.87 -10.39 -38.56
CA GLU A 15 10.49 -11.47 -37.76
C GLU A 15 10.82 -11.02 -36.34
N ALA A 16 11.42 -9.83 -36.18
CA ALA A 16 11.70 -9.24 -34.87
C ALA A 16 10.40 -8.93 -34.10
N ARG A 17 9.34 -8.53 -34.81
CA ARG A 17 8.01 -8.32 -34.20
C ARG A 17 7.41 -9.63 -33.67
N ARG A 18 7.54 -10.74 -34.40
CA ARG A 18 7.04 -12.07 -33.97
C ARG A 18 7.81 -12.59 -32.75
N GLU A 19 9.13 -12.40 -32.70
CA GLU A 19 9.93 -12.79 -31.54
C GLU A 19 9.58 -11.96 -30.30
N ILE A 20 9.44 -10.63 -30.45
CA ILE A 20 8.97 -9.75 -29.37
C ILE A 20 7.58 -10.18 -28.91
N GLN A 21 6.65 -10.45 -29.83
CA GLN A 21 5.30 -10.89 -29.48
C GLN A 21 5.30 -12.17 -28.64
N ALA A 22 6.16 -13.15 -28.94
CA ALA A 22 6.31 -14.37 -28.14
C ALA A 22 6.88 -14.09 -26.74
N ARG A 23 7.89 -13.21 -26.63
CA ARG A 23 8.46 -12.78 -25.34
C ARG A 23 7.47 -12.00 -24.50
N GLU A 24 6.74 -11.07 -25.10
CA GLU A 24 5.69 -10.28 -24.44
C GLU A 24 4.56 -11.19 -23.95
N SER A 25 4.18 -12.22 -24.71
CA SER A 25 3.17 -13.19 -24.27
C SER A 25 3.59 -13.91 -23.00
N TYR A 26 4.85 -14.38 -22.94
CA TYR A 26 5.40 -15.00 -21.73
C TYR A 26 5.47 -14.02 -20.55
N HIS A 27 5.85 -12.77 -20.81
CA HIS A 27 5.90 -11.71 -19.80
C HIS A 27 4.51 -11.45 -19.20
N VAL A 28 3.48 -11.32 -20.02
CA VAL A 28 2.09 -11.16 -19.56
C VAL A 28 1.63 -12.35 -18.73
N LEU A 29 1.93 -13.58 -19.16
CA LEU A 29 1.58 -14.79 -18.40
C LEU A 29 2.25 -14.81 -17.02
N LYS A 30 3.49 -14.35 -16.91
CA LYS A 30 4.20 -14.23 -15.64
C LYS A 30 3.58 -13.17 -14.71
N ILE A 31 3.13 -12.05 -15.27
CA ILE A 31 2.39 -11.04 -14.49
C ILE A 31 1.09 -11.64 -13.96
N ILE A 32 0.35 -12.38 -14.80
CA ILE A 32 -0.89 -13.06 -14.41
C ILE A 32 -0.64 -14.09 -13.31
N SER A 33 0.44 -14.89 -13.40
CA SER A 33 0.76 -15.87 -12.35
C SER A 33 1.04 -15.18 -11.01
N GLU A 34 1.77 -14.07 -11.00
CA GLU A 34 2.00 -13.27 -9.77
C GLU A 34 0.69 -12.75 -9.16
N PHE A 35 -0.30 -12.38 -9.97
CA PHE A 35 -1.63 -12.01 -9.47
C PHE A 35 -2.39 -13.17 -8.84
N VAL A 36 -2.34 -14.35 -9.47
CA VAL A 36 -3.05 -15.55 -9.01
C VAL A 36 -2.44 -16.05 -7.70
N GLU A 37 -1.13 -16.29 -7.68
CA GLU A 37 -0.41 -16.81 -6.51
C GLU A 37 -0.60 -15.89 -5.30
N ALA A 38 -0.35 -14.59 -5.47
CA ALA A 38 -0.52 -13.65 -4.36
C ALA A 38 -1.99 -13.51 -3.92
N GLY A 39 -2.92 -13.52 -4.87
CA GLY A 39 -4.35 -13.39 -4.56
C GLY A 39 -4.94 -14.63 -3.89
N GLU A 40 -4.31 -15.80 -3.98
CA GLU A 40 -4.70 -17.00 -3.23
C GLU A 40 -4.16 -16.96 -1.81
N GLU A 41 -2.87 -16.68 -1.65
CA GLU A 41 -2.20 -16.55 -0.34
C GLU A 41 -2.86 -15.45 0.52
N LEU A 42 -3.15 -14.29 -0.06
CA LEU A 42 -3.68 -13.14 0.68
C LEU A 42 -5.17 -13.23 1.00
N ARG A 43 -5.90 -14.26 0.53
CA ARG A 43 -7.28 -14.49 1.00
C ARG A 43 -7.33 -15.01 2.43
N ALA A 44 -6.25 -15.61 2.92
CA ALA A 44 -6.21 -16.23 4.24
C ALA A 44 -5.91 -15.26 5.39
N ILE A 45 -5.63 -13.98 5.10
CA ILE A 45 -5.09 -13.01 6.08
C ILE A 45 -6.06 -11.85 6.41
N GLN A 46 -7.35 -11.98 6.10
CA GLN A 46 -8.32 -10.90 6.36
C GLN A 46 -8.85 -10.94 7.80
N PRO A 47 -9.13 -9.78 8.43
CA PRO A 47 -8.89 -8.42 7.92
C PRO A 47 -7.41 -8.02 8.03
N ALA A 48 -6.95 -7.11 7.16
CA ALA A 48 -5.55 -6.69 7.12
C ALA A 48 -5.36 -5.17 7.03
N VAL A 49 -4.29 -4.63 7.60
CA VAL A 49 -3.91 -3.22 7.47
C VAL A 49 -2.58 -3.13 6.73
N SER A 50 -2.52 -2.29 5.69
CA SER A 50 -1.28 -2.02 4.97
C SER A 50 -0.55 -0.84 5.62
N ILE A 51 0.71 -1.05 5.97
CA ILE A 51 1.60 0.00 6.50
C ILE A 51 2.65 0.36 5.45
N TYR A 52 2.68 1.64 5.08
CA TYR A 52 3.69 2.21 4.18
C TYR A 52 4.67 3.10 4.95
N GLY A 53 5.90 3.19 4.48
CA GLY A 53 6.88 4.11 5.03
C GLY A 53 8.29 3.93 4.49
N SER A 54 9.21 4.72 5.02
CA SER A 54 10.60 4.75 4.57
C SER A 54 11.34 3.42 4.76
N ALA A 55 12.02 2.97 3.70
CA ALA A 55 12.98 1.87 3.76
C ALA A 55 14.31 2.26 4.45
N ARG A 56 14.49 3.53 4.82
CA ARG A 56 15.76 4.11 5.28
C ARG A 56 15.74 4.54 6.74
N THR A 57 14.59 4.45 7.41
CA THR A 57 14.48 4.82 8.82
C THR A 57 15.31 3.85 9.67
N PRO A 58 16.25 4.33 10.50
CA PRO A 58 17.04 3.44 11.35
C PRO A 58 16.22 2.91 12.53
N GLU A 59 16.64 1.76 13.09
CA GLU A 59 15.93 1.09 14.18
C GLU A 59 15.78 1.97 15.44
N ASN A 60 16.73 2.88 15.69
CA ASN A 60 16.69 3.78 16.84
C ASN A 60 15.85 5.05 16.61
N HIS A 61 15.19 5.19 15.46
CA HIS A 61 14.37 6.36 15.15
C HIS A 61 13.01 6.28 15.85
N PRO A 62 12.44 7.40 16.35
CA PRO A 62 11.12 7.42 16.96
C PRO A 62 10.02 6.80 16.09
N ASP A 63 10.01 7.09 14.78
CA ASP A 63 9.04 6.50 13.83
C ASP A 63 9.17 4.97 13.72
N TYR A 64 10.38 4.41 13.84
CA TYR A 64 10.58 2.96 13.81
C TYR A 64 9.94 2.33 15.06
N GLU A 65 10.26 2.88 16.23
CA GLU A 65 9.70 2.42 17.51
C GLU A 65 8.18 2.59 17.58
N PHE A 66 7.65 3.70 17.06
CA PHE A 66 6.21 3.92 16.92
C PHE A 66 5.56 2.88 16.04
N THR A 67 6.11 2.64 14.84
CA THR A 67 5.57 1.65 13.90
C THR A 67 5.56 0.26 14.52
N LEU A 68 6.62 -0.12 15.25
CA LEU A 68 6.72 -1.40 15.92
C LEU A 68 5.60 -1.60 16.95
N ARG A 69 5.33 -0.59 17.79
CA ARG A 69 4.25 -0.66 18.80
C ARG A 69 2.87 -0.64 18.15
N LEU A 70 2.65 0.22 17.16
CA LEU A 70 1.40 0.27 16.41
C LEU A 70 1.08 -1.08 15.75
N ALA A 71 2.04 -1.66 15.03
CA ALA A 71 1.85 -2.92 14.33
C ALA A 71 1.59 -4.09 15.29
N ARG A 72 2.21 -4.06 16.46
CA ARG A 72 1.91 -5.02 17.54
C ARG A 72 0.45 -4.91 17.99
N LYS A 73 -0.01 -3.69 18.28
CA LYS A 73 -1.39 -3.44 18.72
C LYS A 73 -2.41 -3.80 17.64
N LEU A 74 -2.15 -3.46 16.37
CA LEU A 74 -2.99 -3.87 15.23
C LEU A 74 -3.12 -5.40 15.15
N SER A 75 -2.00 -6.11 15.28
CA SER A 75 -1.98 -7.58 15.26
C SER A 75 -2.74 -8.18 16.44
N ASP A 76 -2.55 -7.66 17.65
CA ASP A 76 -3.29 -8.09 18.84
C ASP A 76 -4.80 -7.76 18.75
N ALA A 77 -5.18 -6.73 17.98
CA ALA A 77 -6.57 -6.35 17.72
C ALA A 77 -7.24 -7.19 16.62
N GLY A 78 -6.53 -8.14 16.00
CA GLY A 78 -7.08 -9.05 15.00
C GLY A 78 -6.79 -8.68 13.54
N PHE A 79 -5.98 -7.65 13.28
CA PHE A 79 -5.59 -7.27 11.92
C PHE A 79 -4.27 -7.89 11.53
N SER A 80 -4.23 -8.60 10.40
CA SER A 80 -2.94 -8.92 9.76
C SER A 80 -2.27 -7.63 9.31
N VAL A 81 -0.94 -7.56 9.38
CA VAL A 81 -0.19 -6.35 8.96
C VAL A 81 0.58 -6.63 7.68
N ILE A 82 0.25 -5.90 6.62
CA ILE A 82 0.91 -5.99 5.32
C ILE A 82 1.94 -4.87 5.22
N SER A 83 3.17 -5.22 4.87
CA SER A 83 4.25 -4.28 4.58
C SER A 83 4.97 -4.66 3.27
N GLY A 84 5.88 -3.80 2.81
CA GLY A 84 6.74 -4.11 1.67
C GLY A 84 7.89 -5.09 1.93
N GLY A 85 8.02 -5.62 3.15
CA GLY A 85 8.98 -6.67 3.51
C GLY A 85 10.45 -6.23 3.54
N GLY A 86 10.74 -4.96 3.25
CA GLY A 86 12.09 -4.40 3.29
C GLY A 86 12.53 -3.95 4.70
N PRO A 87 13.67 -3.25 4.81
CA PRO A 87 14.15 -2.64 6.05
C PRO A 87 13.38 -1.37 6.44
N GLY A 88 13.75 -0.77 7.57
CA GLY A 88 13.20 0.49 8.06
C GLY A 88 11.77 0.33 8.57
N ILE A 89 10.87 1.25 8.19
CA ILE A 89 9.47 1.20 8.66
C ILE A 89 8.79 -0.12 8.26
N MET A 90 9.09 -0.66 7.09
CA MET A 90 8.53 -1.95 6.66
C MET A 90 8.93 -3.09 7.60
N GLU A 91 10.19 -3.09 8.05
CA GLU A 91 10.66 -4.06 9.04
C GLU A 91 10.04 -3.80 10.40
N ALA A 92 9.94 -2.55 10.86
CA ALA A 92 9.28 -2.23 12.12
C ALA A 92 7.83 -2.74 12.15
N ALA A 93 7.09 -2.53 11.05
CA ALA A 93 5.72 -3.02 10.89
C ALA A 93 5.65 -4.54 10.97
N ASN A 94 6.52 -5.23 10.22
CA ASN A 94 6.58 -6.69 10.26
C ASN A 94 7.00 -7.21 11.63
N LYS A 95 8.05 -6.66 12.24
CA LYS A 95 8.58 -7.05 13.56
C LYS A 95 7.56 -6.86 14.68
N GLY A 96 6.82 -5.75 14.67
CA GLY A 96 5.75 -5.50 15.63
C GLY A 96 4.62 -6.51 15.50
N ALA A 97 4.13 -6.70 14.27
CA ALA A 97 3.02 -7.61 14.00
C ALA A 97 3.38 -9.09 14.22
N PHE A 98 4.60 -9.50 13.88
CA PHE A 98 5.09 -10.88 14.00
C PHE A 98 5.13 -11.35 15.47
N ALA A 99 5.25 -10.42 16.40
CA ALA A 99 5.15 -10.73 17.81
C ALA A 99 3.69 -10.93 18.27
N GLY A 100 2.73 -10.33 17.56
CA GLY A 100 1.30 -10.28 17.90
C GLY A 100 0.50 -11.55 17.58
N ALA A 101 -0.82 -11.44 17.70
CA ALA A 101 -1.73 -12.57 17.49
C ALA A 101 -2.06 -12.86 16.01
N SER A 102 -2.00 -11.84 15.15
CA SER A 102 -2.36 -11.91 13.73
C SER A 102 -1.12 -11.84 12.81
N PRO A 103 -1.19 -12.43 11.60
CA PRO A 103 -0.04 -12.57 10.72
C PRO A 103 0.67 -11.26 10.32
N ALA A 104 2.01 -11.32 10.28
CA ALA A 104 2.85 -10.34 9.61
C ALA A 104 3.13 -10.76 8.16
N VAL A 105 2.85 -9.88 7.22
CA VAL A 105 2.93 -10.16 5.78
C VAL A 105 3.91 -9.22 5.10
N GLY A 106 4.81 -9.76 4.29
CA GLY A 106 5.72 -8.99 3.47
C GLY A 106 5.50 -9.23 1.98
N LEU A 107 5.12 -8.17 1.27
CA LEU A 107 5.05 -8.15 -0.18
C LEU A 107 6.39 -7.66 -0.71
N ASN A 108 7.33 -8.57 -0.92
CA ASN A 108 8.70 -8.27 -1.33
C ASN A 108 8.79 -8.02 -2.85
N ILE A 109 9.72 -7.17 -3.29
CA ILE A 109 9.97 -6.89 -4.70
C ILE A 109 11.43 -7.19 -5.06
N VAL A 110 11.66 -7.78 -6.23
CA VAL A 110 13.02 -7.94 -6.76
C VAL A 110 13.52 -6.62 -7.33
N LEU A 111 14.61 -6.11 -6.75
CA LEU A 111 15.31 -4.92 -7.22
C LEU A 111 16.73 -5.26 -7.67
N PRO A 112 17.32 -4.50 -8.64
CA PRO A 112 18.69 -4.74 -9.11
C PRO A 112 19.76 -4.60 -8.03
N HIS A 113 19.48 -3.82 -6.99
CA HIS A 113 20.32 -3.70 -5.80
C HIS A 113 19.53 -4.25 -4.61
N GLU A 114 20.18 -5.13 -3.86
CA GLU A 114 19.53 -6.05 -2.93
C GLU A 114 18.79 -5.32 -1.81
N GLN A 115 17.45 -5.35 -1.85
CA GLN A 115 16.63 -5.16 -0.67
C GLN A 115 16.41 -6.55 -0.08
N LYS A 116 17.15 -6.87 0.99
CA LYS A 116 16.98 -8.13 1.70
C LYS A 116 15.63 -8.11 2.42
N ALA A 117 14.81 -9.15 2.20
CA ALA A 117 13.58 -9.34 2.95
C ALA A 117 13.91 -9.42 4.45
N ASN A 118 13.17 -8.68 5.28
CA ASN A 118 13.32 -8.77 6.72
C ASN A 118 12.82 -10.14 7.24
N PRO A 119 13.34 -10.63 8.39
CA PRO A 119 13.03 -11.98 8.87
C PRO A 119 11.68 -12.11 9.59
N TYR A 120 10.90 -11.04 9.74
CA TYR A 120 9.72 -11.00 10.61
C TYR A 120 8.41 -11.16 9.82
N GLN A 121 8.33 -12.15 8.95
CA GLN A 121 7.19 -12.36 8.04
C GLN A 121 6.66 -13.78 8.21
N ASP A 122 5.41 -13.92 8.64
CA ASP A 122 4.69 -15.20 8.63
C ASP A 122 4.37 -15.62 7.19
N LEU A 123 3.99 -14.65 6.37
CA LEU A 123 3.75 -14.83 4.94
C LEU A 123 4.63 -13.87 4.13
N SER A 124 5.53 -14.43 3.32
CA SER A 124 6.45 -13.68 2.47
C SER A 124 6.16 -13.97 1.00
N ILE A 125 5.56 -13.01 0.30
CA ILE A 125 5.25 -13.11 -1.13
C ILE A 125 6.28 -12.30 -1.91
N LYS A 126 6.81 -12.85 -3.00
CA LYS A 126 7.86 -12.22 -3.80
C LYS A 126 7.36 -11.88 -5.19
N PHE A 127 7.42 -10.61 -5.54
CA PHE A 127 7.04 -10.08 -6.85
C PHE A 127 8.27 -9.75 -7.70
N GLN A 128 8.13 -9.89 -9.01
CA GLN A 128 9.10 -9.38 -9.98
C GLN A 128 8.60 -8.06 -10.57
N HIS A 129 7.29 -7.83 -10.56
CA HIS A 129 6.65 -6.66 -11.16
C HIS A 129 5.99 -5.81 -10.08
N PHE A 130 6.06 -4.48 -10.24
CA PHE A 130 5.44 -3.55 -9.30
C PHE A 130 3.91 -3.60 -9.32
N PHE A 131 3.30 -3.76 -10.50
CA PHE A 131 1.84 -3.64 -10.63
C PHE A 131 1.06 -4.72 -9.85
N PRO A 132 1.40 -6.02 -9.92
CA PRO A 132 0.73 -7.01 -9.08
C PRO A 132 0.90 -6.73 -7.60
N ARG A 133 2.11 -6.34 -7.18
CA ARG A 133 2.42 -5.99 -5.78
C ARG A 133 1.54 -4.84 -5.27
N LYS A 134 1.43 -3.77 -6.04
CA LYS A 134 0.60 -2.59 -5.75
C LYS A 134 -0.87 -2.95 -5.57
N VAL A 135 -1.41 -3.74 -6.50
CA VAL A 135 -2.80 -4.23 -6.38
C VAL A 135 -3.01 -5.02 -5.10
N MET A 136 -2.04 -5.84 -4.69
CA MET A 136 -2.15 -6.65 -3.46
C MET A 136 -2.13 -5.81 -2.18
N PHE A 137 -1.35 -4.72 -2.13
CA PHE A 137 -1.38 -3.77 -1.01
C PHE A 137 -2.75 -3.14 -0.81
N VAL A 138 -3.38 -2.75 -1.92
CA VAL A 138 -4.69 -2.10 -1.89
C VAL A 138 -5.77 -3.14 -1.64
N LYS A 139 -5.94 -4.10 -2.54
CA LYS A 139 -7.11 -5.00 -2.56
C LYS A 139 -7.38 -5.69 -1.22
N HIS A 140 -6.34 -6.14 -0.52
CA HIS A 140 -6.48 -6.98 0.67
C HIS A 140 -6.48 -6.21 2.00
N ALA A 141 -6.21 -4.90 2.00
CA ALA A 141 -6.19 -4.11 3.23
C ALA A 141 -7.52 -3.40 3.49
N VAL A 142 -7.99 -3.36 4.73
CA VAL A 142 -9.16 -2.61 5.20
C VAL A 142 -8.80 -1.19 5.62
N ALA A 143 -7.52 -0.88 5.82
CA ALA A 143 -7.03 0.46 6.13
C ALA A 143 -5.60 0.64 5.62
N TYR A 144 -5.21 1.89 5.40
CA TYR A 144 -3.85 2.27 5.01
C TYR A 144 -3.26 3.20 6.06
N VAL A 145 -2.16 2.78 6.68
CA VAL A 145 -1.39 3.63 7.61
C VAL A 145 -0.09 4.03 6.94
N VAL A 146 0.18 5.33 6.89
CA VAL A 146 1.28 5.91 6.12
C VAL A 146 2.21 6.67 7.05
N MET A 147 3.32 6.03 7.37
CA MET A 147 4.41 6.62 8.15
C MET A 147 5.28 7.52 7.27
N PRO A 148 6.12 8.40 7.86
CA PRO A 148 7.06 9.22 7.12
C PRO A 148 7.93 8.42 6.13
N GLY A 149 8.04 8.93 4.91
CA GLY A 149 8.52 8.15 3.78
C GLY A 149 8.98 8.95 2.57
N GLY A 150 9.59 8.24 1.61
CA GLY A 150 10.10 8.81 0.36
C GLY A 150 9.14 8.59 -0.81
N PHE A 151 9.68 8.55 -2.04
CA PHE A 151 8.86 8.39 -3.25
C PHE A 151 8.04 7.12 -3.30
N GLY A 152 8.54 5.98 -2.80
CA GLY A 152 7.74 4.76 -2.74
C GLY A 152 6.52 4.91 -1.84
N THR A 153 6.67 5.59 -0.70
CA THR A 153 5.55 5.87 0.21
C THR A 153 4.55 6.85 -0.40
N LEU A 154 5.02 7.88 -1.10
CA LEU A 154 4.15 8.83 -1.81
C LEU A 154 3.39 8.15 -2.97
N ASP A 155 4.03 7.24 -3.68
CA ASP A 155 3.42 6.45 -4.75
C ASP A 155 2.23 5.64 -4.22
N GLU A 156 2.41 4.87 -3.14
CA GLU A 156 1.30 4.10 -2.54
C GLU A 156 0.23 5.00 -1.90
N LEU A 157 0.61 6.14 -1.31
CA LEU A 157 -0.34 7.11 -0.76
C LEU A 157 -1.26 7.68 -1.84
N PHE A 158 -0.69 8.23 -2.92
CA PHE A 158 -1.49 8.85 -3.97
C PHE A 158 -2.27 7.83 -4.80
N GLU A 159 -1.76 6.60 -4.94
CA GLU A 159 -2.51 5.51 -5.54
C GLU A 159 -3.74 5.16 -4.67
N SER A 160 -3.55 4.99 -3.36
CA SER A 160 -4.65 4.69 -2.42
C SER A 160 -5.70 5.80 -2.42
N LEU A 161 -5.29 7.07 -2.37
CA LEU A 161 -6.19 8.23 -2.45
C LEU A 161 -6.99 8.23 -3.74
N THR A 162 -6.34 8.01 -4.88
CA THR A 162 -7.00 8.00 -6.19
C THR A 162 -8.01 6.85 -6.29
N LEU A 163 -7.67 5.67 -5.76
CA LEU A 163 -8.54 4.50 -5.83
C LEU A 163 -9.78 4.63 -4.93
N VAL A 164 -9.64 5.25 -3.75
CA VAL A 164 -10.77 5.57 -2.87
C VAL A 164 -11.62 6.69 -3.47
N GLN A 165 -11.01 7.80 -3.89
CA GLN A 165 -11.69 8.93 -4.55
C GLN A 165 -12.55 8.48 -5.73
N THR A 166 -12.02 7.59 -6.58
CA THR A 166 -12.72 7.13 -7.79
C THR A 166 -13.68 5.96 -7.55
N GLY A 167 -13.80 5.48 -6.31
CA GLY A 167 -14.63 4.32 -5.96
C GLY A 167 -14.17 3.01 -6.58
N LYS A 168 -12.90 2.92 -7.01
CA LYS A 168 -12.30 1.67 -7.54
C LYS A 168 -11.95 0.69 -6.42
N THR A 169 -11.79 1.20 -5.21
CA THR A 169 -11.70 0.43 -3.97
C THR A 169 -12.82 0.92 -3.03
N PRO A 170 -13.35 0.06 -2.13
CA PRO A 170 -14.26 0.51 -1.09
C PRO A 170 -13.67 1.67 -0.29
N ASP A 171 -14.55 2.44 0.33
CA ASP A 171 -14.16 3.52 1.23
C ASP A 171 -13.39 2.95 2.43
N ARG A 172 -12.11 3.31 2.51
CA ARG A 172 -11.14 2.77 3.46
C ARG A 172 -10.34 3.92 4.06
N PRO A 173 -10.11 3.93 5.38
CA PRO A 173 -9.40 5.00 6.03
C PRO A 173 -7.93 5.06 5.55
N ILE A 174 -7.50 6.27 5.17
CA ILE A 174 -6.11 6.59 4.83
C ILE A 174 -5.58 7.48 5.95
N ILE A 175 -4.71 6.90 6.77
CA ILE A 175 -4.23 7.51 8.01
C ILE A 175 -2.75 7.87 7.85
N LEU A 176 -2.45 9.15 7.88
CA LEU A 176 -1.09 9.69 7.90
C LEU A 176 -0.62 9.83 9.35
N VAL A 177 0.60 9.38 9.62
CA VAL A 177 1.24 9.48 10.94
C VAL A 177 2.44 10.40 10.86
N GLY A 178 2.60 11.28 11.85
CA GLY A 178 3.66 12.29 11.89
C GLY A 178 3.17 13.61 11.33
N LYS A 179 2.33 14.32 12.10
CA LYS A 179 1.75 15.61 11.70
C LYS A 179 2.78 16.61 11.17
N ASP A 180 3.92 16.73 11.85
CA ASP A 180 4.98 17.66 11.45
C ASP A 180 5.56 17.33 10.06
N PHE A 181 5.65 16.04 9.72
CA PHE A 181 6.16 15.59 8.42
C PHE A 181 5.15 15.87 7.29
N TRP A 182 3.87 15.56 7.51
CA TRP A 182 2.84 15.63 6.48
C TRP A 182 2.22 17.01 6.26
N SER A 183 2.30 17.90 7.25
CA SER A 183 1.64 19.22 7.20
C SER A 183 2.01 20.01 5.95
N GLY A 184 3.29 20.04 5.55
CA GLY A 184 3.72 20.77 4.36
C GLY A 184 3.14 20.23 3.06
N LEU A 185 2.95 18.91 2.94
CA LEU A 185 2.31 18.30 1.78
C LEU A 185 0.82 18.61 1.75
N LEU A 186 0.13 18.47 2.89
CA LEU A 186 -1.31 18.75 2.99
C LEU A 186 -1.61 20.22 2.70
N ASP A 187 -0.76 21.14 3.15
CA ASP A 187 -0.89 22.56 2.83
C ASP A 187 -0.71 22.83 1.33
N TRP A 188 0.24 22.15 0.68
CA TRP A 188 0.38 22.21 -0.77
C TRP A 188 -0.85 21.65 -1.50
N ILE A 189 -1.39 20.51 -1.06
CA ILE A 189 -2.61 19.91 -1.64
C ILE A 189 -3.78 20.89 -1.51
N ARG A 190 -4.00 21.47 -0.33
CA ARG A 190 -5.07 22.47 -0.11
C ARG A 190 -4.88 23.70 -1.00
N LYS A 191 -3.66 24.24 -1.05
CA LYS A 191 -3.39 25.48 -1.78
C LYS A 191 -3.45 25.29 -3.29
N GLU A 192 -2.79 24.25 -3.80
CA GLU A 192 -2.56 24.09 -5.23
C GLU A 192 -3.58 23.16 -5.89
N LEU A 193 -3.95 22.04 -5.26
CA LEU A 193 -4.94 21.14 -5.86
C LEU A 193 -6.35 21.64 -5.61
N LEU A 194 -6.74 21.82 -4.34
CA LEU A 194 -8.07 22.30 -3.98
C LEU A 194 -8.27 23.76 -4.40
N GLY A 195 -7.31 24.64 -4.11
CA GLY A 195 -7.40 26.07 -4.47
C GLY A 195 -7.50 26.34 -5.98
N ARG A 196 -7.11 25.39 -6.83
CA ARG A 196 -7.27 25.46 -8.30
C ARG A 196 -8.41 24.61 -8.84
N GLY A 197 -9.19 23.95 -7.97
CA GLY A 197 -10.32 23.09 -8.35
C GLY A 197 -9.92 21.80 -9.05
N LEU A 198 -8.73 21.26 -8.76
CA LEU A 198 -8.27 19.97 -9.30
C LEU A 198 -8.77 18.78 -8.47
N ILE A 199 -9.19 19.03 -7.23
CA ILE A 199 -9.89 18.11 -6.33
C ILE A 199 -11.06 18.85 -5.67
N SER A 200 -12.00 18.09 -5.11
CA SER A 200 -13.12 18.60 -4.32
C SER A 200 -12.74 18.77 -2.84
N GLU A 201 -13.55 19.50 -2.08
CA GLU A 201 -13.36 19.65 -0.64
C GLU A 201 -13.48 18.31 0.09
N ALA A 202 -14.43 17.46 -0.33
CA ALA A 202 -14.63 16.12 0.22
C ALA A 202 -13.43 15.18 0.01
N ASP A 203 -12.60 15.42 -1.00
CA ASP A 203 -11.38 14.62 -1.20
C ASP A 203 -10.35 14.83 -0.09
N MET A 204 -10.40 15.98 0.61
CA MET A 204 -9.56 16.23 1.78
C MET A 204 -9.98 15.40 2.99
N ASP A 205 -11.27 15.03 3.06
CA ASP A 205 -11.82 14.24 4.16
C ASP A 205 -11.39 12.77 4.11
N LEU A 206 -10.86 12.32 2.95
CA LEU A 206 -10.25 10.99 2.78
C LEU A 206 -9.00 10.79 3.63
N ILE A 207 -8.34 11.89 4.04
CA ILE A 207 -7.09 11.86 4.78
C ILE A 207 -7.34 12.12 6.26
N ARG A 208 -6.91 11.19 7.11
CA ARG A 208 -6.83 11.39 8.56
C ARG A 208 -5.39 11.60 8.97
N LEU A 209 -5.14 12.53 9.90
CA LEU A 209 -3.80 12.81 10.42
C LEU A 209 -3.80 12.52 11.92
N ILE A 210 -3.17 11.43 12.31
CA ILE A 210 -3.28 10.86 13.66
C ILE A 210 -1.88 10.48 14.14
N ASP A 211 -1.51 10.94 15.35
CA ASP A 211 -0.19 10.69 15.96
C ASP A 211 -0.26 9.72 17.16
N GLY A 212 -1.46 9.23 17.52
CA GLY A 212 -1.68 8.28 18.61
C GLY A 212 -1.91 6.85 18.12
N GLU A 213 -1.17 5.87 18.64
CA GLU A 213 -1.31 4.46 18.25
C GLU A 213 -2.71 3.91 18.51
N ASP A 214 -3.29 4.23 19.67
CA ASP A 214 -4.62 3.77 20.08
C ASP A 214 -5.71 4.48 19.26
N GLU A 215 -5.53 5.78 19.00
CA GLU A 215 -6.45 6.59 18.16
C GLU A 215 -6.50 6.07 16.71
N ILE A 216 -5.38 5.57 16.16
CA ILE A 216 -5.36 4.95 14.83
C ILE A 216 -6.25 3.70 14.80
N ILE A 217 -6.19 2.87 15.84
CA ILE A 217 -6.95 1.62 15.92
C ILE A 217 -8.43 1.94 16.12
N GLU A 218 -8.74 2.89 16.99
CA GLU A 218 -10.09 3.39 17.21
C GLU A 218 -10.70 3.97 15.94
N GLU A 219 -9.96 4.78 15.16
CA GLU A 219 -10.44 5.31 13.88
C GLU A 219 -10.76 4.18 12.88
N ILE A 220 -9.92 3.13 12.81
CA ILE A 220 -10.18 1.99 11.94
C ILE A 220 -11.48 1.28 12.35
N PHE A 221 -11.67 0.97 13.64
CA PHE A 221 -12.90 0.34 14.11
C PHE A 221 -14.12 1.22 13.91
N ALA A 222 -14.04 2.49 14.28
CA ALA A 222 -15.14 3.46 14.15
C ALA A 222 -15.58 3.64 12.70
N HIS A 223 -14.64 3.63 11.73
CA HIS A 223 -14.97 3.68 10.31
C HIS A 223 -15.90 2.53 9.89
N TYR A 224 -15.71 1.33 10.44
CA TYR A 224 -16.51 0.16 10.09
C TYR A 224 -17.77 0.01 10.94
N GLU A 225 -17.74 0.37 12.22
CA GLU A 225 -18.93 0.35 13.10
C GLU A 225 -20.01 1.31 12.59
N ASN A 226 -19.65 2.56 12.29
CA ASN A 226 -20.60 3.56 11.76
C ASN A 226 -21.26 3.09 10.45
N ARG A 227 -20.53 2.32 9.64
CA ARG A 227 -21.05 1.78 8.38
C ARG A 227 -21.95 0.57 8.60
N LEU A 228 -21.65 -0.28 9.57
CA LEU A 228 -22.55 -1.38 9.93
C LEU A 228 -23.90 -0.86 10.47
N GLU A 229 -23.90 0.28 11.17
CA GLU A 229 -25.13 0.96 11.61
C GLU A 229 -25.95 1.54 10.44
N ASP A 230 -25.29 2.03 9.39
CA ASP A 230 -25.95 2.49 8.15
C ASP A 230 -26.60 1.35 7.33
N PHE A 231 -26.23 0.08 7.60
CA PHE A 231 -26.76 -1.09 6.89
C PHE A 231 -27.72 -1.91 7.76
N SER A 232 -28.94 -1.41 7.97
CA SER A 232 -30.05 -2.25 8.40
C SER A 232 -30.40 -3.27 7.30
N GLU A 233 -30.05 -4.54 7.55
CA GLU A 233 -30.36 -5.75 6.77
C GLU A 233 -29.45 -6.07 5.55
N GLY A 234 -28.60 -7.10 5.70
CA GLY A 234 -28.31 -8.03 4.60
C GLY A 234 -26.90 -8.03 3.97
N VAL A 235 -25.91 -7.34 4.53
CA VAL A 235 -24.53 -7.34 4.00
C VAL A 235 -23.63 -8.27 4.84
N ASN A 236 -22.97 -9.21 4.19
CA ASN A 236 -22.03 -10.16 4.82
C ASN A 236 -20.71 -9.44 5.17
N ALA A 237 -20.11 -9.66 6.35
CA ALA A 237 -18.84 -9.05 6.74
C ALA A 237 -17.74 -9.18 5.66
N TRP A 238 -17.76 -10.31 4.93
CA TRP A 238 -16.93 -10.58 3.76
C TRP A 238 -16.97 -9.52 2.63
N SER A 239 -18.09 -8.81 2.42
CA SER A 239 -18.15 -7.75 1.40
C SER A 239 -17.58 -6.41 1.88
N LEU A 240 -17.31 -6.25 3.17
CA LEU A 240 -16.54 -5.14 3.73
C LEU A 240 -15.03 -5.46 3.76
N GLY A 241 -14.64 -6.70 3.47
CA GLY A 241 -13.27 -7.18 3.64
C GLY A 241 -12.87 -7.34 5.12
N LEU A 242 -13.85 -7.33 6.02
CA LEU A 242 -13.74 -7.65 7.44
C LEU A 242 -13.84 -9.17 7.67
#